data_AF-A0A7C4Z937-F1
#
_entry.id   AF-A0A7C4Z937-F1
#
_cell.length_a   1.000
_cell.length_b   1.000
_cell.length_c   1.000
_cell.angle_alpha   90.00
_cell.angle_beta   90.00
_cell.angle_gamma   90.00
#
_symmetry.space_group_name_H-M   'P 1'
#
loop_
_entity.id
_entity.type
_entity.pdbx_description
1 polymer ?
#
loop_
_entity_poly.entity_id
_entity_poly.type
_entity_poly.pdbx_seq_one_letter_code
_entity_poly.pdbx_strand_id
1 'polypeptide(L)'
;MDRDRVGVKLLAAFAALALAGAAAPSAQLLREQAWTAPGQSLAHDLTHAPGECLAGRSAEIEIGRALFRTPVLLGGPAARAGLSCHACHSNGGVNSRFLLPELTDRPGHADVTSEWSSRVRGDGVLNPLPIPDLADVSQREVFGHLREPSLEAFVRSVILDEFQGEPPPAQAFEGMMAYLRALQSDACPGGEAAVTLASAADDVRRAVAAAEGADAETARLLLLAGQDGIGRLVERLPAQRFDRERRAFERLARELGALRTAHDLDGAMAAALPGWRARFDAAVARVARREARTYFSEATLRKALRR
;
A
#
# COMPACT_ATOMS: atom_id res chain seq x y z
N MET A 1 82.05 -24.91 25.52
CA MET A 1 81.48 -24.83 24.16
C MET A 1 79.98 -24.69 24.36
N ASP A 2 79.49 -23.50 24.67
CA ASP A 2 79.30 -22.33 23.79
C ASP A 2 78.17 -22.52 22.76
N ARG A 3 77.30 -21.50 22.73
CA ARG A 3 76.27 -21.12 21.75
C ARG A 3 74.85 -21.69 21.82
N ASP A 4 74.00 -20.87 22.46
CA ASP A 4 72.94 -20.07 21.81
C ASP A 4 72.05 -20.75 20.76
N ARG A 5 70.72 -20.74 21.01
CA ARG A 5 69.78 -19.86 20.28
C ARG A 5 68.33 -20.06 20.72
N VAL A 6 67.74 -18.94 21.20
CA VAL A 6 66.46 -18.36 20.75
C VAL A 6 65.28 -19.34 20.62
N GLY A 7 64.28 -19.40 21.49
CA GLY A 7 63.48 -18.27 21.96
C GLY A 7 62.29 -18.03 21.02
N VAL A 8 61.22 -18.82 21.13
CA VAL A 8 59.89 -18.48 20.58
C VAL A 8 58.84 -18.79 21.65
N LYS A 9 58.48 -17.76 22.42
CA LYS A 9 57.29 -17.72 23.25
C LYS A 9 56.10 -17.51 22.32
N LEU A 10 55.32 -18.56 22.06
CA LEU A 10 54.00 -18.43 21.42
C LEU A 10 53.03 -17.88 22.47
N LEU A 11 52.82 -16.57 22.41
CA LEU A 11 51.70 -15.87 23.05
C LEU A 11 50.39 -16.39 22.45
N ALA A 12 49.61 -17.12 23.25
CA ALA A 12 48.22 -17.40 22.96
C ALA A 12 47.39 -16.12 23.16
N ALA A 13 47.19 -15.37 22.09
CA ALA A 13 46.24 -14.26 22.07
C ALA A 13 44.82 -14.81 21.96
N PHE A 14 44.03 -14.65 23.03
CA PHE A 14 42.59 -14.84 23.02
C PHE A 14 41.94 -13.83 22.06
N ALA A 15 41.60 -14.27 20.85
CA ALA A 15 40.68 -13.54 19.99
C ALA A 15 39.25 -13.80 20.48
N ALA A 16 38.76 -12.92 21.36
CA ALA A 16 37.34 -12.83 21.64
C ALA A 16 36.64 -12.29 20.38
N LEU A 17 36.08 -13.18 19.56
CA LEU A 17 35.12 -12.80 18.53
C LEU A 17 33.91 -12.20 19.24
N ALA A 18 33.82 -10.87 19.23
CA ALA A 18 32.56 -10.19 19.45
C ALA A 18 31.64 -10.55 18.27
N LEU A 19 30.79 -11.56 18.48
CA LEU A 19 29.59 -11.77 17.68
C LEU A 19 28.73 -10.52 17.86
N ALA A 20 28.89 -9.55 16.96
CA ALA A 20 27.91 -8.50 16.77
C ALA A 20 26.59 -9.21 16.49
N GLY A 21 25.68 -9.19 17.47
CA GLY A 21 24.36 -9.75 17.31
C GLY A 21 23.74 -9.12 16.08
N ALA A 22 23.45 -9.92 15.06
CA ALA A 22 22.54 -9.52 14.01
C ALA A 22 21.25 -9.12 14.74
N ALA A 23 20.97 -7.82 14.81
CA ALA A 23 19.70 -7.33 15.28
C ALA A 23 18.65 -8.05 14.43
N ALA A 24 17.87 -8.93 15.05
CA ALA A 24 16.76 -9.57 14.38
C ALA A 24 15.95 -8.44 13.72
N PRO A 25 15.58 -8.56 12.42
CA PRO A 25 14.81 -7.52 11.77
C PRO A 25 13.61 -7.22 12.65
N SER A 26 13.49 -5.97 13.10
CA SER A 26 12.33 -5.54 13.88
C SER A 26 11.10 -5.95 13.09
N ALA A 27 10.26 -6.81 13.66
CA ALA A 27 9.08 -7.30 12.98
C ALA A 27 8.27 -6.10 12.49
N GLN A 28 8.13 -5.97 11.17
CA GLN A 28 7.40 -4.85 10.56
C GLN A 28 6.01 -4.77 11.17
N LEU A 29 5.66 -3.61 11.75
CA LEU A 29 4.36 -3.44 12.40
C LEU A 29 3.24 -3.19 11.37
N LEU A 30 3.59 -2.45 10.32
CA LEU A 30 2.74 -2.06 9.20
C LEU A 30 3.45 -2.49 7.93
N ARG A 31 2.72 -3.07 6.97
CA ARG A 31 3.32 -3.52 5.71
C ARG A 31 4.01 -2.39 4.94
N GLU A 32 3.51 -1.16 5.08
CA GLU A 32 4.05 0.02 4.39
C GLU A 32 5.48 0.35 4.83
N GLN A 33 5.94 -0.16 5.99
CA GLN A 33 7.34 -0.07 6.41
C GLN A 33 8.31 -0.76 5.44
N ALA A 34 7.84 -1.74 4.67
CA ALA A 34 8.67 -2.46 3.72
C ALA A 34 9.15 -1.59 2.55
N TRP A 35 8.44 -0.50 2.27
CA TRP A 35 8.72 0.39 1.14
C TRP A 35 8.72 1.87 1.51
N THR A 36 8.84 2.19 2.81
CA THR A 36 8.96 3.58 3.30
C THR A 36 10.37 3.81 3.81
N ALA A 37 10.97 4.94 3.43
CA ALA A 37 12.30 5.30 3.87
C ALA A 37 12.42 5.26 5.41
N PRO A 38 13.40 4.52 5.97
CA PRO A 38 13.59 4.48 7.40
C PRO A 38 14.13 5.83 7.88
N GLY A 39 13.84 6.19 9.14
CA GLY A 39 14.37 7.42 9.72
C GLY A 39 13.60 7.92 10.92
N GLN A 40 14.00 9.09 11.42
CA GLN A 40 13.36 9.72 12.58
C GLN A 40 11.91 10.13 12.30
N SER A 41 11.57 10.38 11.03
CA SER A 41 10.21 10.71 10.55
C SER A 41 9.35 9.49 10.23
N LEU A 42 9.85 8.25 10.31
CA LEU A 42 9.11 7.07 9.84
C LEU A 42 7.70 6.95 10.46
N ALA A 43 7.55 7.28 11.75
CA ALA A 43 6.23 7.27 12.38
C ALA A 43 5.27 8.30 11.75
N HIS A 44 5.77 9.49 11.43
CA HIS A 44 5.02 10.56 10.78
C HIS A 44 4.62 10.14 9.36
N ASP A 45 5.58 9.62 8.61
CA ASP A 45 5.43 9.20 7.20
C ASP A 45 4.43 8.04 7.04
N LEU A 46 4.24 7.23 8.10
CA LEU A 46 3.26 6.15 8.14
C LEU A 46 1.88 6.58 8.71
N THR A 47 1.75 7.80 9.22
CA THR A 47 0.50 8.32 9.80
C THR A 47 0.00 9.59 9.13
N HIS A 48 0.68 10.10 8.12
CA HIS A 48 0.27 11.26 7.34
C HIS A 48 0.36 10.94 5.85
N ALA A 49 -0.53 11.56 5.08
CA ALA A 49 -0.54 11.46 3.64
C ALA A 49 -0.92 12.82 3.05
N PRO A 50 -0.45 13.15 1.83
CA PRO A 50 -0.95 14.32 1.10
C PRO A 50 -2.47 14.26 0.95
N GLY A 51 -3.10 15.43 0.88
CA GLY A 51 -4.50 15.55 0.50
C GLY A 51 -4.80 14.87 -0.85
N GLU A 52 -6.00 14.32 -1.00
CA GLU A 52 -6.45 13.74 -2.26
C GLU A 52 -7.14 14.80 -3.12
N CYS A 53 -6.55 15.14 -4.26
CA CYS A 53 -6.99 16.22 -5.15
C CYS A 53 -8.20 15.85 -6.02
N LEU A 54 -9.28 15.38 -5.39
CA LEU A 54 -10.40 14.77 -6.09
C LEU A 54 -11.53 15.78 -6.37
N ALA A 55 -11.76 16.09 -7.64
CA ALA A 55 -12.75 17.07 -8.09
C ALA A 55 -14.21 16.57 -8.13
N GLY A 56 -14.47 15.31 -7.79
CA GLY A 56 -15.83 14.73 -7.86
C GLY A 56 -15.96 13.38 -7.17
N ARG A 57 -17.20 12.87 -7.08
CA ARG A 57 -17.52 11.58 -6.42
C ARG A 57 -18.63 10.80 -7.16
N SER A 58 -18.34 10.35 -8.37
CA SER A 58 -19.24 9.42 -9.11
C SER A 58 -18.95 7.96 -8.74
N ALA A 59 -19.84 7.05 -9.12
CA ALA A 59 -19.63 5.61 -8.89
C ALA A 59 -18.33 5.10 -9.54
N GLU A 60 -18.05 5.53 -10.77
CA GLU A 60 -16.85 5.16 -11.53
C GLU A 60 -15.58 5.67 -10.84
N ILE A 61 -15.61 6.89 -10.31
CA ILE A 61 -14.50 7.45 -9.53
C ILE A 61 -14.25 6.62 -8.27
N GLU A 62 -15.30 6.17 -7.58
CA GLU A 62 -15.15 5.32 -6.39
C GLU A 62 -14.57 3.94 -6.71
N ILE A 63 -14.95 3.35 -7.86
CA ILE A 63 -14.36 2.11 -8.36
C ILE A 63 -12.85 2.30 -8.55
N GLY A 64 -12.45 3.30 -9.34
CA GLY A 64 -11.04 3.57 -9.62
C GLY A 64 -10.24 3.88 -8.37
N ARG A 65 -10.79 4.72 -7.48
CA ARG A 65 -10.12 5.08 -6.23
C ARG A 65 -9.86 3.87 -5.33
N ALA A 66 -10.83 2.96 -5.21
CA ALA A 66 -10.66 1.75 -4.42
C ALA A 66 -9.56 0.86 -5.03
N LEU A 67 -9.59 0.64 -6.36
CA LEU A 67 -8.63 -0.19 -7.08
C LEU A 67 -7.21 0.40 -7.07
N PHE A 68 -7.07 1.71 -7.18
CA PHE A 68 -5.79 2.42 -7.12
C PHE A 68 -5.05 2.22 -5.79
N ARG A 69 -5.80 2.01 -4.70
CA ARG A 69 -5.25 1.87 -3.34
C ARG A 69 -4.92 0.42 -2.96
N THR A 70 -5.40 -0.56 -3.70
CA THR A 70 -5.22 -1.99 -3.40
C THR A 70 -4.19 -2.63 -4.34
N PRO A 71 -3.44 -3.66 -3.90
CA PRO A 71 -2.50 -4.37 -4.76
C PRO A 71 -3.14 -5.20 -5.88
N VAL A 72 -4.47 -5.27 -5.96
CA VAL A 72 -5.19 -6.23 -6.83
C VAL A 72 -4.90 -6.09 -8.32
N LEU A 73 -4.56 -4.88 -8.78
CA LEU A 73 -4.26 -4.64 -10.20
C LEU A 73 -2.81 -4.99 -10.56
N LEU A 74 -1.93 -5.13 -9.58
CA LEU A 74 -0.52 -5.44 -9.83
C LEU A 74 -0.34 -6.96 -9.76
N GLY A 75 0.70 -7.46 -10.43
CA GLY A 75 1.11 -8.85 -10.35
C GLY A 75 2.50 -9.01 -9.74
N GLY A 76 3.07 -10.20 -9.93
CA GLY A 76 4.48 -10.47 -9.66
C GLY A 76 4.94 -10.14 -8.22
N PRO A 77 6.20 -9.71 -8.07
CA PRO A 77 6.76 -9.30 -6.77
C PRO A 77 6.07 -8.07 -6.16
N ALA A 78 5.61 -7.12 -6.98
CA ALA A 78 4.95 -5.90 -6.49
C ALA A 78 3.67 -6.21 -5.70
N ALA A 79 2.80 -7.07 -6.25
CA ALA A 79 1.59 -7.50 -5.55
C ALA A 79 1.90 -8.25 -4.25
N ARG A 80 2.93 -9.11 -4.25
CA ARG A 80 3.37 -9.85 -3.05
C ARG A 80 3.97 -8.94 -1.97
N ALA A 81 4.61 -7.85 -2.37
CA ALA A 81 5.08 -6.81 -1.47
C ALA A 81 3.95 -5.88 -0.98
N GLY A 82 2.70 -6.08 -1.45
CA GLY A 82 1.55 -5.26 -1.10
C GLY A 82 1.57 -3.86 -1.71
N LEU A 83 2.33 -3.66 -2.79
CA LEU A 83 2.34 -2.41 -3.55
C LEU A 83 1.04 -2.23 -4.31
N SER A 84 0.60 -0.98 -4.40
CA SER A 84 -0.50 -0.51 -5.25
C SER A 84 -0.05 0.77 -5.96
N CYS A 85 -0.86 1.31 -6.87
CA CYS A 85 -0.57 2.61 -7.48
C CYS A 85 -0.36 3.69 -6.39
N HIS A 86 -1.12 3.61 -5.30
CA HIS A 86 -1.01 4.47 -4.13
C HIS A 86 0.35 4.38 -3.40
N ALA A 87 1.09 3.28 -3.51
CA ALA A 87 2.39 3.16 -2.86
C ALA A 87 3.42 4.14 -3.44
N CYS A 88 3.42 4.34 -4.77
CA CYS A 88 4.22 5.37 -5.41
C CYS A 88 3.47 6.72 -5.42
N HIS A 89 2.17 6.70 -5.67
CA HIS A 89 1.36 7.90 -5.87
C HIS A 89 0.37 8.11 -4.72
N SER A 90 0.87 8.48 -3.54
CA SER A 90 0.03 8.62 -2.34
C SER A 90 -1.12 9.62 -2.58
N ASN A 91 -2.36 9.12 -2.56
CA ASN A 91 -3.57 9.87 -2.90
C ASN A 91 -3.52 10.58 -4.27
N GLY A 92 -2.76 10.03 -5.22
CA GLY A 92 -2.52 10.64 -6.53
C GLY A 92 -1.35 11.62 -6.56
N GLY A 93 -0.87 12.09 -5.41
CA GLY A 93 0.32 12.95 -5.30
C GLY A 93 1.62 12.15 -5.26
N VAL A 94 2.75 12.85 -5.20
CA VAL A 94 4.09 12.23 -5.09
C VAL A 94 4.29 11.58 -3.71
N ASN A 95 4.61 10.28 -3.64
CA ASN A 95 5.15 9.69 -2.42
C ASN A 95 6.66 9.93 -2.32
N SER A 96 7.07 11.08 -1.79
CA SER A 96 8.48 11.44 -1.57
C SER A 96 9.23 10.52 -0.59
N ARG A 97 8.51 9.65 0.14
CA ARG A 97 9.04 8.73 1.15
C ARG A 97 9.15 7.30 0.65
N PHE A 98 8.67 7.02 -0.57
CA PHE A 98 8.76 5.68 -1.16
C PHE A 98 10.23 5.29 -1.32
N LEU A 99 10.60 4.15 -0.74
CA LEU A 99 11.94 3.57 -0.82
C LEU A 99 11.81 2.05 -0.73
N LEU A 100 12.00 1.39 -1.86
CA LEU A 100 12.08 -0.07 -1.96
C LEU A 100 13.40 -0.40 -2.65
N PRO A 101 14.39 -1.01 -1.98
CA PRO A 101 15.74 -1.19 -2.52
C PRO A 101 15.80 -1.83 -3.91
N GLU A 102 14.82 -2.66 -4.24
CA GLU A 102 14.70 -3.32 -5.55
C GLU A 102 14.27 -2.40 -6.70
N LEU A 103 13.71 -1.22 -6.37
CA LEU A 103 13.21 -0.23 -7.33
C LEU A 103 13.84 1.15 -7.19
N THR A 104 14.57 1.45 -6.11
CA THR A 104 14.94 2.84 -5.77
C THR A 104 16.39 2.97 -5.33
N ASP A 105 17.07 4.04 -5.75
CA ASP A 105 18.39 4.43 -5.23
C ASP A 105 18.30 5.47 -4.09
N ARG A 106 17.17 6.18 -4.03
CA ARG A 106 16.86 7.23 -3.05
C ARG A 106 15.34 7.38 -2.89
N PRO A 107 14.85 7.96 -1.77
CA PRO A 107 13.43 8.15 -1.56
C PRO A 107 12.74 8.98 -2.66
N GLY A 108 11.49 8.64 -2.97
CA GLY A 108 10.66 9.39 -3.92
C GLY A 108 11.01 9.17 -5.39
N HIS A 109 11.85 8.16 -5.68
CA HIS A 109 12.18 7.73 -7.04
C HIS A 109 11.76 6.27 -7.20
N ALA A 110 11.50 5.85 -8.44
CA ALA A 110 11.22 4.46 -8.75
C ALA A 110 11.73 4.11 -10.15
N ASP A 111 12.30 2.93 -10.28
CA ASP A 111 12.70 2.30 -11.52
C ASP A 111 11.63 1.30 -11.94
N VAL A 112 10.75 1.71 -12.85
CA VAL A 112 9.70 0.84 -13.41
C VAL A 112 10.20 -0.03 -14.56
N THR A 113 11.50 0.06 -14.88
CA THR A 113 12.25 -0.80 -15.81
C THR A 113 13.12 -1.82 -15.08
N SER A 114 13.01 -1.93 -13.77
CA SER A 114 13.67 -2.96 -12.96
C SER A 114 13.17 -4.37 -13.33
N GLU A 115 14.10 -5.31 -13.49
CA GLU A 115 13.79 -6.73 -13.71
C GLU A 115 13.01 -7.36 -12.53
N TRP A 116 13.07 -6.73 -11.36
CA TRP A 116 12.30 -7.16 -10.19
C TRP A 116 10.79 -6.95 -10.41
N SER A 117 10.38 -5.80 -10.94
CA SER A 117 8.96 -5.51 -11.20
C SER A 117 8.49 -6.13 -12.52
N SER A 118 9.33 -6.12 -13.55
CA SER A 118 8.94 -6.49 -14.91
C SER A 118 9.95 -7.38 -15.61
N ARG A 119 9.49 -8.51 -16.15
CA ARG A 119 10.25 -9.29 -17.14
C ARG A 119 10.13 -8.75 -18.56
N VAL A 120 9.17 -7.85 -18.80
CA VAL A 120 8.87 -7.28 -20.13
C VAL A 120 9.71 -6.03 -20.37
N ARG A 121 9.85 -5.19 -19.34
CA ARG A 121 10.53 -3.90 -19.38
C ARG A 121 11.89 -3.88 -18.70
N GLY A 122 12.28 -5.00 -18.08
CA GLY A 122 13.59 -5.22 -17.49
C GLY A 122 14.72 -4.82 -18.45
N ASP A 123 15.53 -3.82 -18.10
CA ASP A 123 16.69 -3.39 -18.88
C ASP A 123 18.05 -3.74 -18.24
N GLY A 124 18.01 -4.34 -17.04
CA GLY A 124 19.18 -4.75 -16.27
C GLY A 124 19.95 -3.61 -15.59
N VAL A 125 19.42 -2.38 -15.60
CA VAL A 125 20.08 -1.19 -15.05
C VAL A 125 19.18 -0.54 -14.00
N LEU A 126 19.68 -0.36 -12.78
CA LEU A 126 18.96 0.42 -11.76
C LEU A 126 19.02 1.92 -12.12
N ASN A 127 17.98 2.45 -12.78
CA ASN A 127 17.90 3.81 -13.31
C ASN A 127 16.65 4.59 -12.83
N PRO A 128 16.39 4.66 -11.51
CA PRO A 128 15.15 5.18 -10.96
C PRO A 128 14.94 6.66 -11.28
N LEU A 129 13.70 6.99 -11.59
CA LEU A 129 13.27 8.34 -11.95
C LEU A 129 12.37 8.94 -10.87
N PRO A 130 12.28 10.28 -10.78
CA PRO A 130 11.38 10.92 -9.82
C PRO A 130 9.95 10.44 -10.05
N ILE A 131 9.27 10.05 -8.96
CA ILE A 131 7.86 9.68 -9.04
C ILE A 131 7.06 10.95 -9.40
N PRO A 132 6.28 10.93 -10.50
CA PRO A 132 5.49 12.09 -10.89
C PRO A 132 4.23 12.24 -10.02
N ASP A 133 3.78 13.48 -9.86
CA ASP A 133 2.42 13.76 -9.39
C ASP A 133 1.41 13.31 -10.46
N LEU A 134 0.21 12.87 -10.07
CA LEU A 134 -0.85 12.49 -11.00
C LEU A 134 -1.99 13.53 -11.09
N ALA A 135 -1.93 14.61 -10.30
CA ALA A 135 -2.81 15.75 -10.50
C ALA A 135 -2.66 16.27 -11.94
N ASP A 136 -3.81 16.51 -12.59
CA ASP A 136 -3.93 16.95 -13.98
C ASP A 136 -3.29 15.99 -15.00
N VAL A 137 -3.10 14.71 -14.66
CA VAL A 137 -2.47 13.73 -15.57
C VAL A 137 -3.21 13.62 -16.90
N SER A 138 -4.53 13.80 -16.92
CA SER A 138 -5.33 13.78 -18.15
C SER A 138 -5.11 14.97 -19.07
N GLN A 139 -4.44 16.03 -18.61
CA GLN A 139 -4.09 17.21 -19.39
C GLN A 139 -2.71 17.12 -20.04
N ARG A 140 -1.96 16.03 -19.78
CA ARG A 140 -0.62 15.83 -20.34
C ARG A 140 -0.66 15.42 -21.81
N GLU A 141 0.32 15.88 -22.57
CA GLU A 141 0.50 15.53 -23.98
C GLU A 141 1.36 14.27 -24.18
N VAL A 142 2.17 13.90 -23.19
CA VAL A 142 3.11 12.79 -23.27
C VAL A 142 2.95 11.86 -22.07
N PHE A 143 2.81 10.56 -22.34
CA PHE A 143 2.64 9.54 -21.32
C PHE A 143 3.81 8.53 -21.35
N GLY A 144 4.62 8.55 -20.28
CA GLY A 144 5.78 7.68 -20.13
C GLY A 144 6.93 7.97 -21.11
N HIS A 145 8.04 7.26 -20.93
CA HIS A 145 9.22 7.40 -21.80
C HIS A 145 8.99 6.88 -23.22
N LEU A 146 8.11 5.88 -23.36
CA LEU A 146 7.74 5.29 -24.64
C LEU A 146 6.72 6.14 -25.42
N ARG A 147 6.26 7.28 -24.86
CA ARG A 147 5.29 8.20 -25.47
C ARG A 147 4.04 7.48 -25.95
N GLU A 148 3.38 6.80 -25.02
CA GLU A 148 2.15 6.07 -25.28
C GLU A 148 1.07 7.00 -25.87
N PRO A 149 0.24 6.50 -26.80
CA PRO A 149 -0.68 7.33 -27.60
C PRO A 149 -1.83 7.93 -26.79
N SER A 150 -2.10 7.41 -25.58
CA SER A 150 -3.09 7.96 -24.66
C SER A 150 -2.80 7.57 -23.21
N LEU A 151 -3.49 8.21 -22.27
CA LEU A 151 -3.44 7.84 -20.86
C LEU A 151 -3.91 6.40 -20.63
N GLU A 152 -4.93 5.92 -21.36
CA GLU A 152 -5.41 4.54 -21.27
C GLU A 152 -4.34 3.54 -21.72
N ALA A 153 -3.69 3.80 -22.86
CA ALA A 153 -2.62 2.94 -23.36
C ALA A 153 -1.49 2.86 -22.33
N PHE A 154 -1.11 4.01 -21.77
CA PHE A 154 -0.11 4.09 -20.72
C PHE A 154 -0.50 3.32 -19.46
N VAL A 155 -1.67 3.59 -18.86
CA VAL A 155 -2.11 2.92 -17.64
C VAL A 155 -2.25 1.41 -17.84
N ARG A 156 -2.73 0.97 -19.02
CA ARG A 156 -2.77 -0.45 -19.35
C ARG A 156 -1.38 -1.06 -19.41
N SER A 157 -0.42 -0.40 -20.05
CA SER A 157 0.96 -0.89 -20.11
C SER A 157 1.68 -0.85 -18.76
N VAL A 158 1.36 0.11 -17.87
CA VAL A 158 1.81 0.08 -16.46
C VAL A 158 1.32 -1.20 -15.78
N ILE A 159 0.02 -1.49 -15.88
CA ILE A 159 -0.58 -2.67 -15.24
C ILE A 159 0.02 -3.97 -15.79
N LEU A 160 0.02 -4.13 -17.11
CA LEU A 160 0.40 -5.39 -17.76
C LEU A 160 1.91 -5.57 -17.87
N ASP A 161 2.61 -4.54 -18.31
CA ASP A 161 4.01 -4.65 -18.70
C ASP A 161 4.93 -4.23 -17.55
N GLU A 162 4.69 -3.11 -16.85
CA GLU A 162 5.56 -2.69 -15.72
C GLU A 162 5.39 -3.59 -14.48
N PHE A 163 4.16 -3.98 -14.17
CA PHE A 163 3.86 -4.68 -12.92
C PHE A 163 3.29 -6.09 -13.11
N GLN A 164 3.24 -6.60 -14.35
CA GLN A 164 2.84 -7.99 -14.67
C GLN A 164 1.47 -8.38 -14.09
N GLY A 165 0.55 -7.41 -14.01
CA GLY A 165 -0.85 -7.62 -13.65
C GLY A 165 -1.63 -8.28 -14.78
N GLU A 166 -2.83 -8.74 -14.45
CA GLU A 166 -3.79 -9.25 -15.45
C GLU A 166 -4.60 -8.09 -16.06
N PRO A 167 -5.10 -8.23 -17.30
CA PRO A 167 -6.02 -7.27 -17.88
C PRO A 167 -7.23 -7.03 -16.96
N PRO A 168 -7.46 -5.78 -16.49
CA PRO A 168 -8.60 -5.51 -15.63
C PRO A 168 -9.92 -5.68 -16.39
N PRO A 169 -11.03 -6.05 -15.71
CA PRO A 169 -12.37 -5.97 -16.28
C PRO A 169 -12.66 -4.57 -16.83
N ALA A 170 -13.52 -4.49 -17.85
CA ALA A 170 -13.77 -3.22 -18.56
C ALA A 170 -14.23 -2.10 -17.62
N GLN A 171 -15.22 -2.37 -16.76
CA GLN A 171 -15.72 -1.37 -15.81
C GLN A 171 -14.67 -1.01 -14.75
N ALA A 172 -13.87 -1.97 -14.29
CA ALA A 172 -12.75 -1.72 -13.38
C ALA A 172 -11.72 -0.75 -14.01
N PHE A 173 -11.37 -0.95 -15.29
CA PHE A 173 -10.45 -0.09 -16.01
C PHE A 173 -11.05 1.30 -16.27
N GLU A 174 -12.32 1.38 -16.68
CA GLU A 174 -13.01 2.67 -16.83
C GLU A 174 -13.07 3.45 -15.52
N GLY A 175 -13.32 2.77 -14.40
CA GLY A 175 -13.26 3.36 -13.07
C GLY A 175 -11.88 3.93 -12.76
N MET A 176 -10.81 3.17 -13.03
CA MET A 176 -9.42 3.67 -12.87
C MET A 176 -9.17 4.95 -13.68
N MET A 177 -9.64 4.99 -14.93
CA MET A 177 -9.51 6.17 -15.77
C MET A 177 -10.36 7.35 -15.27
N ALA A 178 -11.57 7.09 -14.76
CA ALA A 178 -12.40 8.11 -14.15
C ALA A 178 -11.74 8.73 -12.91
N TYR A 179 -11.14 7.90 -12.06
CA TYR A 179 -10.40 8.36 -10.89
C TYR A 179 -9.20 9.24 -11.29
N LEU A 180 -8.35 8.78 -12.22
CA LEU A 180 -7.18 9.54 -12.66
C LEU A 180 -7.55 10.88 -13.31
N ARG A 181 -8.64 10.94 -14.07
CA ARG A 181 -9.16 12.19 -14.64
C ARG A 181 -9.75 13.14 -13.60
N ALA A 182 -10.23 12.60 -12.49
CA ALA A 182 -10.79 13.38 -11.40
C ALA A 182 -9.71 13.96 -10.46
N LEU A 183 -8.44 13.58 -10.64
CA LEU A 183 -7.31 14.19 -9.92
C LEU A 183 -6.96 15.54 -10.56
N GLN A 184 -7.40 16.63 -9.93
CA GLN A 184 -7.21 18.00 -10.44
C GLN A 184 -6.53 18.88 -9.39
N SER A 185 -5.50 19.64 -9.79
CA SER A 185 -4.71 20.42 -8.83
C SER A 185 -5.50 21.52 -8.12
N ASP A 186 -6.54 22.06 -8.75
CA ASP A 186 -7.45 23.05 -8.18
C ASP A 186 -8.42 22.47 -7.13
N ALA A 187 -8.54 21.14 -7.05
CA ALA A 187 -9.31 20.41 -6.05
C ALA A 187 -8.45 19.89 -4.88
N CYS A 188 -7.15 20.18 -4.84
CA CYS A 188 -6.27 19.71 -3.78
C CYS A 188 -6.61 20.33 -2.41
N PRO A 189 -6.89 19.52 -1.37
CA PRO A 189 -6.82 20.01 -0.02
C PRO A 189 -5.35 20.31 0.28
N GLY A 190 -5.04 21.57 0.61
CA GLY A 190 -3.65 21.99 0.84
C GLY A 190 -3.00 21.21 1.99
N GLY A 191 -1.77 20.73 1.77
CA GLY A 191 -0.92 20.10 2.78
C GLY A 191 -1.18 18.61 3.02
N GLU A 192 -0.54 18.09 4.07
CA GLU A 192 -0.71 16.72 4.53
C GLU A 192 -1.82 16.63 5.58
N ALA A 193 -2.48 15.48 5.63
CA ALA A 193 -3.49 15.16 6.62
C ALA A 193 -3.13 13.86 7.34
N ALA A 194 -3.51 13.78 8.62
CA ALA A 194 -3.35 12.56 9.39
C ALA A 194 -4.24 11.44 8.83
N VAL A 195 -3.66 10.26 8.66
CA VAL A 195 -4.40 9.01 8.43
C VAL A 195 -5.03 8.60 9.75
N THR A 196 -6.34 8.73 9.85
CA THR A 196 -7.13 8.40 11.04
C THR A 196 -7.89 7.09 10.84
N LEU A 197 -8.34 6.48 11.94
CA LEU A 197 -9.27 5.35 11.90
C LEU A 197 -10.52 5.69 11.09
N ALA A 198 -11.04 6.91 11.23
CA ALA A 198 -12.21 7.36 10.51
C ALA A 198 -11.98 7.36 9.00
N SER A 199 -10.88 7.97 8.53
CA SER A 199 -10.52 8.01 7.11
C SER A 199 -10.24 6.62 6.53
N ALA A 200 -9.52 5.77 7.26
CA ALA A 200 -9.21 4.41 6.79
C ALA A 200 -10.46 3.51 6.79
N ALA A 201 -11.38 3.68 7.74
CA ALA A 201 -12.67 2.98 7.72
C ALA A 201 -13.58 3.49 6.60
N ASP A 202 -13.53 4.78 6.27
CA ASP A 202 -14.28 5.35 5.14
C ASP A 202 -13.84 4.73 3.81
N ASP A 203 -12.53 4.52 3.59
CA ASP A 203 -12.02 3.83 2.41
C ASP A 203 -12.60 2.42 2.25
N VAL A 204 -12.71 1.66 3.35
CA VAL A 204 -13.36 0.33 3.33
C VAL A 204 -14.84 0.44 2.98
N ARG A 205 -15.57 1.39 3.59
CA ARG A 205 -17.00 1.59 3.30
C ARG A 205 -17.23 1.94 1.83
N ARG A 206 -16.41 2.83 1.29
CA ARG A 206 -16.51 3.30 -0.10
C ARG A 206 -16.21 2.18 -1.09
N ALA A 207 -15.18 1.35 -0.84
CA ALA A 207 -14.91 0.18 -1.66
C ALA A 207 -16.08 -0.82 -1.66
N VAL A 208 -16.65 -1.12 -0.48
CA VAL A 208 -17.80 -2.04 -0.36
C VAL A 208 -19.07 -1.47 -0.97
N ALA A 209 -19.31 -0.16 -0.85
CA ALA A 209 -20.44 0.51 -1.48
C ALA A 209 -20.30 0.55 -3.02
N ALA A 210 -19.10 0.81 -3.54
CA ALA A 210 -18.83 0.78 -4.97
C ALA A 210 -19.09 -0.62 -5.58
N ALA A 211 -18.88 -1.69 -4.81
CA ALA A 211 -19.16 -3.05 -5.26
C ALA A 211 -20.65 -3.29 -5.57
N GLU A 212 -21.58 -2.64 -4.87
CA GLU A 212 -23.04 -2.85 -5.07
C GLU A 212 -23.56 -2.34 -6.43
N GLY A 213 -22.86 -1.39 -7.04
CA GLY A 213 -23.21 -0.83 -8.36
C GLY A 213 -22.34 -1.37 -9.50
N ALA A 214 -21.42 -2.28 -9.20
CA ALA A 214 -20.45 -2.80 -10.15
C ALA A 214 -20.93 -4.09 -10.82
N ASP A 215 -20.39 -4.39 -12.00
CA ASP A 215 -20.53 -5.71 -12.61
C ASP A 215 -19.85 -6.80 -11.75
N ALA A 216 -20.19 -8.06 -12.00
CA ALA A 216 -19.78 -9.15 -11.11
C ALA A 216 -18.25 -9.35 -11.06
N GLU A 217 -17.49 -8.99 -12.10
CA GLU A 217 -16.04 -9.11 -12.10
C GLU A 217 -15.40 -7.98 -11.30
N THR A 218 -15.85 -6.75 -11.53
CA THR A 218 -15.40 -5.54 -10.85
C THR A 218 -15.79 -5.55 -9.37
N ALA A 219 -17.01 -5.99 -9.04
CA ALA A 219 -17.47 -6.16 -7.66
C ALA A 219 -16.56 -7.11 -6.87
N ARG A 220 -16.06 -8.19 -7.49
CA ARG A 220 -15.12 -9.11 -6.84
C ARG A 220 -13.79 -8.44 -6.50
N LEU A 221 -13.28 -7.58 -7.39
CA LEU A 221 -12.06 -6.80 -7.13
C LEU A 221 -12.29 -5.77 -6.01
N LEU A 222 -13.45 -5.12 -5.98
CA LEU A 222 -13.80 -4.13 -4.96
C LEU A 222 -14.03 -4.76 -3.58
N LEU A 223 -14.63 -5.95 -3.52
CA LEU A 223 -14.69 -6.73 -2.28
C LEU A 223 -13.30 -7.10 -1.79
N LEU A 224 -12.39 -7.49 -2.68
CA LEU A 224 -10.99 -7.76 -2.34
C LEU A 224 -10.26 -6.48 -1.88
N ALA A 225 -10.53 -5.32 -2.49
CA ALA A 225 -10.04 -4.02 -2.02
C ALA A 225 -10.55 -3.71 -0.59
N GLY A 226 -11.83 -3.98 -0.32
CA GLY A 226 -12.41 -3.88 1.03
C GLY A 226 -11.72 -4.82 2.03
N GLN A 227 -11.41 -6.05 1.63
CA GLN A 227 -10.64 -7.00 2.46
C GLN A 227 -9.24 -6.47 2.79
N ASP A 228 -8.51 -5.96 1.78
CA ASP A 228 -7.18 -5.37 1.99
C ASP A 228 -7.25 -4.18 2.95
N GLY A 229 -8.22 -3.27 2.76
CA GLY A 229 -8.43 -2.14 3.65
C GLY A 229 -8.68 -2.55 5.10
N ILE A 230 -9.46 -3.63 5.33
CA ILE A 230 -9.63 -4.19 6.68
C ILE A 230 -8.33 -4.77 7.23
N GLY A 231 -7.53 -5.43 6.39
CA GLY A 231 -6.19 -5.88 6.75
C GLY A 231 -5.31 -4.74 7.28
N ARG A 232 -5.31 -3.60 6.58
CA ARG A 232 -4.59 -2.38 7.00
C ARG A 232 -5.13 -1.79 8.31
N LEU A 233 -6.45 -1.83 8.52
CA LEU A 233 -7.03 -1.47 9.81
C LEU A 233 -6.49 -2.38 10.93
N VAL A 234 -6.46 -3.70 10.70
CA VAL A 234 -5.98 -4.69 11.67
C VAL A 234 -4.50 -4.47 12.02
N GLU A 235 -3.64 -4.23 11.05
CA GLU A 235 -2.20 -3.92 11.26
C GLU A 235 -2.01 -2.76 12.22
N ARG A 236 -2.88 -1.75 12.14
CA ARG A 236 -2.82 -0.57 13.02
C ARG A 236 -3.31 -0.81 14.44
N LEU A 237 -3.76 -2.01 14.78
CA LEU A 237 -4.23 -2.38 16.12
C LEU A 237 -3.17 -3.21 16.88
N PRO A 238 -2.54 -2.68 17.94
CA PRO A 238 -1.59 -3.44 18.75
C PRO A 238 -2.25 -4.69 19.38
N ALA A 239 -1.74 -5.88 19.03
CA ALA A 239 -2.37 -7.17 19.38
C ALA A 239 -2.66 -7.31 20.89
N GLN A 240 -1.70 -6.96 21.76
CA GLN A 240 -1.83 -7.07 23.21
C GLN A 240 -3.03 -6.30 23.79
N ARG A 241 -3.54 -5.26 23.11
CA ARG A 241 -4.60 -4.37 23.62
C ARG A 241 -5.92 -4.46 22.84
N PHE A 242 -5.87 -4.93 21.60
CA PHE A 242 -6.98 -4.88 20.65
C PHE A 242 -7.29 -6.23 20.01
N ASP A 243 -6.85 -7.33 20.62
CA ASP A 243 -7.03 -8.70 20.13
C ASP A 243 -8.49 -9.05 19.78
N ARG A 244 -9.45 -8.58 20.61
CA ARG A 244 -10.89 -8.77 20.34
C ARG A 244 -11.34 -8.02 19.09
N GLU A 245 -10.90 -6.77 18.92
CA GLU A 245 -11.23 -5.92 17.77
C GLU A 245 -10.57 -6.43 16.49
N ARG A 246 -9.30 -6.86 16.56
CA ARG A 246 -8.60 -7.53 15.45
C ARG A 246 -9.37 -8.73 14.94
N ARG A 247 -9.73 -9.66 15.84
CA ARG A 247 -10.54 -10.83 15.49
C ARG A 247 -11.91 -10.47 14.89
N ALA A 248 -12.50 -9.33 15.31
CA ALA A 248 -13.75 -8.87 14.74
C ALA A 248 -13.57 -8.38 13.29
N PHE A 249 -12.53 -7.59 13.03
CA PHE A 249 -12.18 -7.16 11.67
C PHE A 249 -11.79 -8.33 10.78
N GLU A 250 -10.97 -9.25 11.26
CA GLU A 250 -10.57 -10.44 10.50
C GLU A 250 -11.76 -11.33 10.12
N ARG A 251 -12.78 -11.45 10.99
CA ARG A 251 -14.05 -12.11 10.64
C ARG A 251 -14.78 -11.36 9.52
N LEU A 252 -14.91 -10.04 9.62
CA LEU A 252 -15.54 -9.21 8.60
C LEU A 252 -14.80 -9.29 7.25
N ALA A 253 -13.47 -9.37 7.27
CA ALA A 253 -12.67 -9.58 6.07
C ALA A 253 -12.94 -10.96 5.45
N ARG A 254 -13.03 -12.03 6.25
CA ARG A 254 -13.39 -13.37 5.75
C ARG A 254 -14.78 -13.41 5.13
N GLU A 255 -15.74 -12.68 5.69
CA GLU A 255 -17.09 -12.58 5.14
C GLU A 255 -17.11 -11.93 3.76
N LEU A 256 -16.38 -10.83 3.54
CA LEU A 256 -16.22 -10.25 2.19
C LEU A 256 -15.57 -11.25 1.21
N GLY A 257 -14.65 -12.07 1.70
CA GLY A 257 -14.01 -13.13 0.90
C GLY A 257 -14.98 -14.22 0.47
N ALA A 258 -15.89 -14.62 1.38
CA ALA A 258 -16.93 -15.59 1.07
C ALA A 258 -17.91 -15.04 0.02
N LEU A 259 -18.29 -13.76 0.13
CA LEU A 259 -19.12 -13.09 -0.88
C LEU A 259 -18.46 -13.11 -2.25
N ARG A 260 -17.17 -12.79 -2.35
CA ARG A 260 -16.41 -12.78 -3.61
C ARG A 260 -16.46 -14.12 -4.36
N THR A 261 -16.55 -15.22 -3.63
CA THR A 261 -16.63 -16.59 -4.18
C THR A 261 -18.05 -17.08 -4.44
N ALA A 262 -19.08 -16.28 -4.15
CA ALA A 262 -20.46 -16.65 -4.40
C ALA A 262 -20.75 -16.77 -5.91
N HIS A 263 -21.56 -17.78 -6.25
CA HIS A 263 -22.07 -17.95 -7.62
C HIS A 263 -23.05 -16.83 -7.97
N ASP A 264 -24.07 -16.61 -7.13
CA ASP A 264 -24.96 -15.46 -7.18
C ASP A 264 -24.40 -14.36 -6.27
N LEU A 265 -23.51 -13.54 -6.83
CA LEU A 265 -22.83 -12.48 -6.10
C LEU A 265 -23.81 -11.39 -5.65
N ASP A 266 -24.68 -10.94 -6.55
CA ASP A 266 -25.61 -9.83 -6.30
C ASP A 266 -26.60 -10.19 -5.19
N GLY A 267 -27.21 -11.38 -5.28
CA GLY A 267 -28.11 -11.88 -4.24
C GLY A 267 -27.42 -12.05 -2.89
N ALA A 268 -26.20 -12.61 -2.89
CA ALA A 268 -25.41 -12.77 -1.67
C ALA A 268 -25.04 -11.43 -1.03
N MET A 269 -24.65 -10.43 -1.83
CA MET A 269 -24.32 -9.09 -1.36
C MET A 269 -25.55 -8.37 -0.80
N ALA A 270 -26.68 -8.37 -1.53
CA ALA A 270 -27.91 -7.74 -1.09
C ALA A 270 -28.38 -8.29 0.28
N ALA A 271 -28.22 -9.60 0.50
CA ALA A 271 -28.56 -10.24 1.77
C ALA A 271 -27.56 -9.92 2.90
N ALA A 272 -26.26 -9.94 2.63
CA ALA A 272 -25.24 -9.91 3.67
C ALA A 272 -24.74 -8.51 4.04
N LEU A 273 -24.63 -7.59 3.06
CA LEU A 273 -23.96 -6.31 3.25
C LEU A 273 -24.62 -5.38 4.29
N PRO A 274 -25.95 -5.29 4.43
CA PRO A 274 -26.55 -4.46 5.48
C PRO A 274 -26.11 -4.88 6.89
N GLY A 275 -26.13 -6.19 7.18
CA GLY A 275 -25.68 -6.74 8.46
C GLY A 275 -24.15 -6.68 8.63
N TRP A 276 -23.41 -6.78 7.53
CA TRP A 276 -21.96 -6.59 7.53
C TRP A 276 -21.59 -5.15 7.89
N ARG A 277 -22.20 -4.14 7.27
CA ARG A 277 -21.97 -2.70 7.54
C ARG A 277 -22.21 -2.34 9.01
N ALA A 278 -23.35 -2.75 9.55
CA ALA A 278 -23.68 -2.49 10.95
C ALA A 278 -22.63 -3.06 11.93
N ARG A 279 -22.12 -4.27 11.64
CA ARG A 279 -21.07 -4.90 12.46
C ARG A 279 -19.70 -4.26 12.26
N PHE A 280 -19.38 -3.84 11.04
CA PHE A 280 -18.17 -3.07 10.73
C PHE A 280 -18.16 -1.73 11.48
N ASP A 281 -19.24 -0.96 11.38
CA ASP A 281 -19.38 0.33 12.08
C ASP A 281 -19.33 0.17 13.60
N ALA A 282 -19.99 -0.87 14.14
CA ALA A 282 -19.88 -1.19 15.56
C ALA A 282 -18.44 -1.54 15.97
N ALA A 283 -17.65 -2.19 15.10
CA ALA A 283 -16.24 -2.48 15.35
C ALA A 283 -15.38 -1.22 15.33
N VAL A 284 -15.56 -0.36 14.32
CA VAL A 284 -14.90 0.95 14.22
C VAL A 284 -15.19 1.80 15.47
N ALA A 285 -16.45 1.90 15.88
CA ALA A 285 -16.86 2.67 17.07
C ALA A 285 -16.26 2.15 18.40
N ARG A 286 -15.91 0.86 18.49
CA ARG A 286 -15.19 0.30 19.66
C ARG A 286 -13.70 0.68 19.68
N VAL A 287 -13.08 0.81 18.51
CA VAL A 287 -11.68 1.24 18.39
C VAL A 287 -11.57 2.75 18.55
N ALA A 288 -12.48 3.53 17.96
CA ALA A 288 -12.46 5.00 17.98
C ALA A 288 -12.32 5.58 19.40
N ARG A 289 -13.01 5.00 20.38
CA ARG A 289 -12.91 5.40 21.81
C ARG A 289 -11.51 5.28 22.41
N ARG A 290 -10.60 4.56 21.75
CA ARG A 290 -9.22 4.29 22.19
C ARG A 290 -8.22 4.50 21.05
N GLU A 291 -8.56 5.29 20.03
CA GLU A 291 -7.74 5.49 18.83
C GLU A 291 -6.33 5.99 19.17
N ALA A 292 -6.19 6.86 20.16
CA ALA A 292 -4.89 7.34 20.65
C ALA A 292 -3.92 6.22 21.10
N ARG A 293 -4.44 5.01 21.37
CA ARG A 293 -3.66 3.83 21.77
C ARG A 293 -3.36 2.87 20.60
N THR A 294 -3.73 3.22 19.38
CA THR A 294 -3.49 2.46 18.14
C THR A 294 -2.32 3.06 17.36
N TYR A 295 -1.92 2.41 16.27
CA TYR A 295 -0.90 2.94 15.35
C TYR A 295 -1.44 3.99 14.36
N PHE A 296 -2.70 4.44 14.51
CA PHE A 296 -3.14 5.71 13.92
C PHE A 296 -2.55 6.92 14.67
N SER A 297 -2.20 6.76 15.94
CA SER A 297 -1.50 7.80 16.70
C SER A 297 -0.01 7.75 16.41
N GLU A 298 0.54 8.82 15.84
CA GLU A 298 1.97 8.96 15.56
C GLU A 298 2.82 8.71 16.82
N ALA A 299 2.42 9.24 17.98
CA ALA A 299 3.12 9.04 19.24
C ALA A 299 3.18 7.56 19.66
N THR A 300 2.06 6.84 19.51
CA THR A 300 1.99 5.41 19.83
C THR A 300 2.81 4.59 18.84
N LEU A 301 2.73 4.88 17.53
CA LEU A 301 3.53 4.20 16.50
C LEU A 301 5.03 4.45 16.69
N ARG A 302 5.44 5.71 16.93
CA ARG A 302 6.84 6.08 17.19
C ARG A 302 7.41 5.32 18.37
N LYS A 303 6.64 5.13 19.45
CA LYS A 303 7.08 4.33 20.60
C LYS A 303 7.24 2.85 20.25
N ALA A 304 6.38 2.31 19.37
CA ALA A 304 6.43 0.93 18.96
C ALA A 304 7.60 0.64 18.01
N LEU A 305 7.92 1.56 17.09
CA LEU A 305 9.05 1.46 16.15
C LEU A 305 10.44 1.53 16.80
N ARG A 306 10.52 1.97 18.06
CA ARG A 306 11.79 2.07 18.83
C ARG A 306 12.10 0.81 19.65
N ARG A 307 11.22 -0.19 19.64
CA ARG A 307 11.36 -1.43 20.40
C ARG A 307 11.96 -2.52 19.52
#